data_AF-A0A7U9XCZ5-F1
#
_entry.id   AF-A0A7U9XCZ5-F1
#
_cell.length_a   1.000
_cell.length_b   1.000
_cell.length_c   1.000
_cell.angle_alpha   90.00
_cell.angle_beta   90.00
_cell.angle_gamma   90.00
#
_symmetry.space_group_name_H-M   'P 1'
#
loop_
_entity.id
_entity.type
_entity.pdbx_description
1 polymer ?
#
loop_
_entity_poly.entity_id
_entity_poly.type
_entity_poly.pdbx_seq_one_letter_code
_entity_poly.pdbx_strand_id
1 'polypeptide(L)'
;MNVIDKNMAAIYGLEQNQQYEVKSIDPLLLLSSDRLDIAAKIIYLKYSGEKFAEELYKKHIKAVTKYSIVEMGNRSKNGYRAYMDSFEKLNESITAEGYLESCIPIPVNIEGIPLDGGHRIASAIVNKKNVNIVYLPVRNSDIFDYRYFQKYDMAGGFLDMIMQEYIYLKKDIFMVNIWPIASHKKEEIEKRLKLFGDIVYEKEIPITYNGMFNYMHQIYGKDAWVGTIKNDFGGTYRKVEPCFSNESPLCLIVFEKKSEKSILDIKEDLRSFFHMGKHSLHINDTKEEAIEIANILCNENSIHFLNYGNPLKYKRWYKSFLNRKNELKQACAVTSSSVLALYGIREANDWDIVGNGNAIVDSHNEWISMYGKTLTELLYDSRNYLVYHKVKFLSLDNVYTFKSVRNEGKDQDDLRLIEVFRNECSGNIRMSSLVKKKLIETKRRFISILQGNIIRLAHLTHTYYLLRRIYHFFIKEA
;
A
#
# COMPACT_ATOMS: atom_id res chain seq x y z
N MET A 1 17.91 -0.09 38.72
CA MET A 1 18.55 -1.41 38.57
C MET A 1 17.58 -2.45 39.07
N ASN A 2 17.31 -3.51 38.29
CA ASN A 2 16.43 -4.60 38.72
C ASN A 2 17.17 -5.94 38.65
N VAL A 3 16.83 -6.85 39.56
CA VAL A 3 17.23 -8.25 39.46
C VAL A 3 16.39 -8.88 38.36
N ILE A 4 17.07 -9.44 37.35
CA ILE A 4 16.39 -10.14 36.26
C ILE A 4 15.67 -11.38 36.83
N ASP A 5 14.43 -11.60 36.36
CA ASP A 5 13.65 -12.81 36.66
C ASP A 5 14.46 -14.08 36.38
N LYS A 6 14.36 -15.07 37.28
CA LYS A 6 15.01 -16.38 37.15
C LYS A 6 14.75 -17.06 35.80
N ASN A 7 13.57 -16.90 35.21
CA ASN A 7 13.29 -17.48 33.89
C ASN A 7 14.07 -16.78 32.78
N MET A 8 14.13 -15.45 32.80
CA MET A 8 14.94 -14.69 31.83
C MET A 8 16.43 -15.02 31.98
N ALA A 9 16.93 -15.14 33.22
CA ALA A 9 18.30 -15.56 33.47
C ALA A 9 18.58 -16.98 32.92
N ALA A 10 17.65 -17.91 33.09
CA ALA A 10 17.77 -19.27 32.55
C ALA A 10 17.74 -19.32 31.01
N ILE A 11 16.82 -18.57 30.37
CA ILE A 11 16.67 -18.54 28.90
C ILE A 11 17.94 -18.01 28.24
N TYR A 12 18.55 -16.97 28.80
CA TYR A 12 19.70 -16.28 28.19
C TYR A 12 21.04 -16.65 28.83
N GLY A 13 21.08 -17.63 29.74
CA GLY A 13 22.31 -18.12 30.36
C GLY A 13 23.03 -17.06 31.23
N LEU A 14 22.27 -16.25 31.96
CA LEU A 14 22.79 -15.17 32.81
C LEU A 14 22.97 -15.63 34.27
N GLU A 15 23.89 -14.99 34.98
CA GLU A 15 24.06 -15.22 36.41
C GLU A 15 22.84 -14.73 37.20
N GLN A 16 22.33 -15.59 38.11
CA GLN A 16 21.26 -15.21 39.01
C GLN A 16 21.72 -14.12 39.98
N ASN A 17 20.87 -13.12 40.23
CA ASN A 17 21.12 -11.95 41.09
C ASN A 17 22.02 -10.86 40.52
N GLN A 18 22.47 -10.96 39.27
CA GLN A 18 23.11 -9.84 38.59
C GLN A 18 22.09 -8.71 38.36
N GLN A 19 22.48 -7.48 38.71
CA GLN A 19 21.66 -6.30 38.51
C GLN A 19 21.90 -5.71 37.14
N TYR A 20 20.81 -5.38 36.46
CA TYR A 20 20.86 -4.73 35.16
C TYR A 20 20.15 -3.37 35.22
N GLU A 21 20.68 -2.43 34.45
CA GLU A 21 20.07 -1.13 34.27
C GLU A 21 18.79 -1.27 33.43
N VAL A 22 17.70 -0.69 33.93
CA VAL A 22 16.42 -0.63 33.20
C VAL A 22 16.27 0.78 32.65
N LYS A 23 15.96 0.89 31.36
CA LYS A 23 15.78 2.18 30.67
C LYS A 23 14.38 2.28 30.12
N SER A 24 13.72 3.42 30.34
CA SER A 24 12.45 3.74 29.69
C SER A 24 12.73 4.45 28.37
N ILE A 25 12.18 3.92 27.26
CA ILE A 25 12.43 4.45 25.91
C ILE A 25 11.15 4.51 25.06
N ASP A 26 11.21 5.30 23.99
CA ASP A 26 10.22 5.24 22.91
C ASP A 26 10.30 3.87 22.22
N PRO A 27 9.20 3.09 22.16
CA PRO A 27 9.21 1.76 21.55
C PRO A 27 9.47 1.78 20.04
N LEU A 28 9.32 2.92 19.34
CA LEU A 28 9.68 3.03 17.91
C LEU A 28 11.18 2.83 17.66
N LEU A 29 12.03 3.05 18.67
CA LEU A 29 13.46 2.76 18.60
C LEU A 29 13.76 1.26 18.51
N LEU A 30 12.82 0.41 18.97
CA LEU A 30 12.94 -1.05 18.96
C LEU A 30 12.41 -1.70 17.68
N LEU A 31 11.74 -0.95 16.82
CA LEU A 31 11.33 -1.43 15.50
C LEU A 31 12.54 -1.37 14.56
N SER A 32 13.03 -2.49 14.03
CA SER A 32 14.18 -2.54 13.12
C SER A 32 13.89 -3.41 11.90
N SER A 33 14.80 -3.41 10.91
CA SER A 33 14.73 -4.32 9.75
C SER A 33 14.72 -5.79 10.15
N ASP A 34 15.29 -6.13 11.30
CA ASP A 34 15.35 -7.51 11.80
C ASP A 34 14.09 -7.90 12.57
N ARG A 35 13.17 -6.96 12.81
CA ARG A 35 11.98 -7.15 13.64
C ARG A 35 10.70 -6.68 12.94
N LEU A 36 10.54 -7.01 11.65
CA LEU A 36 9.32 -6.69 10.90
C LEU A 36 8.08 -7.44 11.43
N ASP A 37 8.28 -8.46 12.26
CA ASP A 37 7.22 -9.12 13.03
C ASP A 37 6.45 -8.13 13.94
N ILE A 38 7.09 -7.06 14.39
CA ILE A 38 6.48 -6.00 15.20
C ILE A 38 5.52 -5.18 14.33
N ALA A 39 5.90 -4.84 13.10
CA ALA A 39 5.03 -4.13 12.16
C ALA A 39 3.78 -4.97 11.80
N ALA A 40 3.92 -6.28 11.62
CA ALA A 40 2.78 -7.18 11.44
C ALA A 40 1.80 -7.15 12.63
N LYS A 41 2.33 -7.15 13.86
CA LYS A 41 1.54 -7.05 15.10
C LYS A 41 0.84 -5.69 15.23
N ILE A 42 1.49 -4.60 14.80
CA ILE A 42 0.88 -3.25 14.79
C ILE A 42 -0.33 -3.22 13.85
N ILE A 43 -0.23 -3.79 12.64
CA ILE A 43 -1.34 -3.85 11.69
C ILE A 43 -2.53 -4.61 12.31
N TYR A 44 -2.26 -5.74 12.96
CA TYR A 44 -3.29 -6.50 13.66
C TYR A 44 -4.05 -5.65 14.68
N LEU A 45 -3.33 -4.94 15.56
CA LEU A 45 -3.96 -4.13 16.59
C LEU A 45 -4.75 -2.95 16.03
N LYS A 46 -4.24 -2.27 14.99
CA LYS A 46 -4.92 -1.12 14.35
C LYS A 46 -6.26 -1.48 13.73
N TYR A 47 -6.40 -2.72 13.26
CA TYR A 47 -7.56 -3.21 12.52
C TYR A 47 -8.13 -4.48 13.16
N SER A 48 -8.09 -4.56 14.49
CA SER A 48 -8.62 -5.71 15.22
C SER A 48 -10.12 -5.89 14.90
N GLY A 49 -10.54 -7.14 14.74
CA GLY A 49 -11.88 -7.52 14.28
C GLY A 49 -12.07 -7.54 12.76
N GLU A 50 -11.14 -6.98 11.98
CA GLU A 50 -11.19 -7.07 10.52
C GLU A 50 -10.54 -8.36 10.00
N LYS A 51 -11.20 -9.00 9.03
CA LYS A 51 -10.78 -10.29 8.48
C LYS A 51 -9.36 -10.27 7.93
N PHE A 52 -8.99 -9.22 7.19
CA PHE A 52 -7.64 -9.11 6.61
C PHE A 52 -6.54 -9.01 7.67
N ALA A 53 -6.82 -8.35 8.80
CA ALA A 53 -5.87 -8.17 9.89
C ALA A 53 -5.66 -9.49 10.63
N GLU A 54 -6.75 -10.23 10.87
CA GLU A 54 -6.68 -11.59 11.39
C GLU A 54 -5.91 -12.54 10.46
N GLU A 55 -6.16 -12.49 9.15
CA GLU A 55 -5.46 -13.30 8.15
C GLU A 55 -3.95 -13.01 8.15
N LEU A 56 -3.57 -11.73 8.15
CA LEU A 56 -2.17 -11.29 8.23
C LEU A 56 -1.53 -11.82 9.51
N TYR A 57 -2.19 -11.64 10.66
CA TYR A 57 -1.66 -12.08 11.94
C TYR A 57 -1.52 -13.60 12.05
N LYS A 58 -2.50 -14.37 11.55
CA LYS A 58 -2.43 -15.84 11.47
C LYS A 58 -1.23 -16.29 10.64
N LYS A 59 -1.01 -15.68 9.47
CA LYS A 59 0.18 -15.96 8.64
C LYS A 59 1.49 -15.59 9.34
N HIS A 60 1.52 -14.46 10.02
CA HIS A 60 2.66 -14.05 10.85
C HIS A 60 2.97 -15.07 11.95
N ILE A 61 1.96 -15.50 12.72
CA ILE A 61 2.15 -16.52 13.77
C ILE A 61 2.68 -17.82 13.18
N LYS A 62 2.13 -18.25 12.05
CA LYS A 62 2.59 -19.43 11.32
C LYS A 62 4.08 -19.30 10.90
N ALA A 63 4.50 -18.13 10.44
CA ALA A 63 5.88 -17.86 10.04
C ALA A 63 6.85 -17.85 11.23
N VAL A 64 6.54 -17.12 12.31
CA VAL A 64 7.44 -17.00 13.47
C VAL A 64 7.53 -18.30 14.29
N THR A 65 6.49 -19.12 14.27
CA THR A 65 6.48 -20.45 14.92
C THR A 65 6.98 -21.58 14.00
N LYS A 66 7.47 -21.26 12.79
CA LYS A 66 7.92 -22.25 11.78
C LYS A 66 6.89 -23.38 11.59
N TYR A 67 5.62 -23.00 11.36
CA TYR A 67 4.47 -23.90 11.15
C TYR A 67 4.00 -24.71 12.36
N SER A 68 4.70 -24.69 13.50
CA SER A 68 4.29 -25.47 14.68
C SER A 68 3.00 -24.94 15.32
N ILE A 69 2.75 -23.62 15.27
CA ILE A 69 1.62 -22.95 15.94
C ILE A 69 1.57 -23.28 17.44
N VAL A 70 2.73 -23.60 18.02
CA VAL A 70 2.94 -23.85 19.45
C VAL A 70 3.93 -22.81 19.95
N GLU A 71 3.59 -22.10 21.03
CA GLU A 71 4.53 -21.17 21.66
C GLU A 71 5.55 -22.00 22.45
N MET A 72 6.85 -21.83 22.18
CA MET A 72 7.88 -22.42 23.04
C MET A 72 7.73 -21.80 24.44
N GLY A 73 7.38 -22.61 25.43
CA GLY A 73 7.27 -22.18 26.83
C GLY A 73 5.86 -21.94 27.37
N ASN A 74 4.79 -21.99 26.56
CA ASN A 74 3.42 -21.86 27.09
C ASN A 74 2.40 -22.81 26.42
N ARG A 75 2.10 -23.93 27.11
CA ARG A 75 1.16 -24.97 26.64
C ARG A 75 -0.31 -24.52 26.57
N SER A 76 -0.69 -23.39 27.19
CA SER A 76 -2.08 -22.91 27.18
C SER A 76 -2.42 -22.04 25.96
N LYS A 77 -1.44 -21.72 25.11
CA LYS A 77 -1.60 -20.90 23.89
C LYS A 77 -1.52 -21.75 22.61
N ASN A 78 -2.30 -22.81 22.54
CA ASN A 78 -2.38 -23.62 21.33
C ASN A 78 -3.48 -23.08 20.42
N GLY A 79 -3.12 -22.77 19.18
CA GLY A 79 -4.05 -22.30 18.15
C GLY A 79 -4.20 -20.77 18.09
N TYR A 80 -4.57 -20.28 16.91
CA TYR A 80 -4.59 -18.85 16.59
C TYR A 80 -5.44 -18.01 17.54
N ARG A 81 -6.58 -18.54 18.00
CA ARG A 81 -7.49 -17.79 18.89
C ARG A 81 -6.84 -17.47 20.23
N ALA A 82 -6.12 -18.41 20.82
CA ALA A 82 -5.44 -18.17 22.10
C ALA A 82 -4.34 -17.11 21.98
N TYR A 83 -3.60 -17.09 20.86
CA TYR A 83 -2.63 -16.03 20.55
C TYR A 83 -3.28 -14.66 20.39
N MET A 84 -4.43 -14.60 19.71
CA MET A 84 -5.20 -13.37 19.48
C MET A 84 -5.76 -12.83 20.79
N ASP A 85 -6.49 -13.65 21.55
CA ASP A 85 -7.10 -13.25 22.83
C ASP A 85 -6.03 -12.80 23.84
N SER A 86 -4.89 -13.49 23.91
CA SER A 86 -3.79 -13.09 24.79
C SER A 86 -3.17 -11.76 24.36
N PHE A 87 -3.10 -11.48 23.06
CA PHE A 87 -2.52 -10.24 22.55
C PHE A 87 -3.47 -9.06 22.76
N GLU A 88 -4.76 -9.25 22.52
CA GLU A 88 -5.79 -8.23 22.75
C GLU A 88 -5.84 -7.82 24.22
N LYS A 89 -5.86 -8.78 25.15
CA LYS A 89 -5.80 -8.52 26.60
C LYS A 89 -4.53 -7.75 27.01
N LEU A 90 -3.38 -8.11 26.43
CA LEU A 90 -2.14 -7.37 26.67
C LEU A 90 -2.25 -5.92 26.19
N ASN A 91 -2.83 -5.72 25.01
CA ASN A 91 -3.04 -4.39 24.45
C ASN A 91 -4.00 -3.55 25.31
N GLU A 92 -5.11 -4.12 25.77
CA GLU A 92 -6.05 -3.48 26.70
C GLU A 92 -5.35 -3.03 27.99
N SER A 93 -4.53 -3.90 28.59
CA SER A 93 -3.74 -3.57 29.79
C SER A 93 -2.79 -2.40 29.53
N ILE A 94 -2.00 -2.43 28.44
CA ILE A 94 -1.08 -1.33 28.09
C ILE A 94 -1.83 -0.03 27.75
N THR A 95 -3.05 -0.14 27.21
CA THR A 95 -3.90 1.02 26.90
C THR A 95 -4.36 1.70 28.20
N ALA A 96 -4.84 0.91 29.17
CA ALA A 96 -5.36 1.39 30.44
C ALA A 96 -4.26 1.91 31.39
N GLU A 97 -3.16 1.16 31.51
CA GLU A 97 -2.16 1.36 32.57
C GLU A 97 -0.80 1.85 32.04
N GLY A 98 -0.55 1.72 30.74
CA GLY A 98 0.78 1.92 30.16
C GLY A 98 1.72 0.73 30.46
N TYR A 99 3.03 0.94 30.23
CA TYR A 99 4.05 -0.02 30.62
C TYR A 99 4.48 0.27 32.06
N LEU A 100 3.90 -0.43 33.03
CA LEU A 100 4.18 -0.19 34.44
C LEU A 100 5.65 -0.48 34.78
N GLU A 101 6.18 0.22 35.77
CA GLU A 101 7.55 -0.01 36.28
C GLU A 101 7.71 -1.42 36.90
N SER A 102 6.61 -1.98 37.42
CA SER A 102 6.53 -3.35 37.92
C SER A 102 6.52 -4.41 36.82
N CYS A 103 6.30 -4.04 35.54
CA CYS A 103 6.35 -4.99 34.45
C CYS A 103 7.78 -5.49 34.20
N ILE A 104 7.89 -6.77 33.81
CA ILE A 104 9.16 -7.36 33.38
C ILE A 104 9.70 -6.54 32.20
N PRO A 105 10.93 -6.00 32.27
CA PRO A 105 11.50 -5.21 31.18
C PRO A 105 11.70 -6.06 29.92
N ILE A 106 11.66 -5.43 28.75
CA ILE A 106 11.89 -6.08 27.47
C ILE A 106 13.39 -6.34 27.29
N PRO A 107 13.82 -7.60 27.11
CA PRO A 107 15.23 -7.90 26.90
C PRO A 107 15.67 -7.49 25.49
N VAL A 108 16.77 -6.76 25.41
CA VAL A 108 17.43 -6.41 24.14
C VAL A 108 18.87 -6.94 24.14
N ASN A 109 19.40 -7.26 22.96
CA ASN A 109 20.78 -7.68 22.79
C ASN A 109 21.74 -6.50 22.98
N ILE A 110 23.05 -6.74 22.86
CA ILE A 110 24.07 -5.68 23.01
C ILE A 110 23.93 -4.53 21.98
N GLU A 111 23.24 -4.76 20.86
CA GLU A 111 22.98 -3.80 19.79
C GLU A 111 21.60 -3.10 19.94
N GLY A 112 20.84 -3.44 20.98
CA GLY A 112 19.50 -2.89 21.22
C GLY A 112 18.38 -3.56 20.41
N ILE A 113 18.66 -4.67 19.72
CA ILE A 113 17.65 -5.47 19.02
C ILE A 113 16.85 -6.29 20.05
N PRO A 114 15.51 -6.22 20.05
CA PRO A 114 14.72 -6.99 21.02
C PRO A 114 14.90 -8.50 20.83
N LEU A 115 15.12 -9.18 21.95
CA LEU A 115 15.23 -10.64 22.04
C LEU A 115 13.85 -11.29 22.24
N ASP A 116 12.92 -10.55 22.87
CA ASP A 116 11.53 -10.95 23.10
C ASP A 116 10.65 -9.68 23.20
N GLY A 117 9.35 -9.84 23.49
CA GLY A 117 8.44 -8.76 23.81
C GLY A 117 7.80 -8.08 22.60
N GLY A 118 7.84 -8.69 21.41
CA GLY A 118 7.29 -8.09 20.19
C GLY A 118 5.84 -7.62 20.32
N HIS A 119 4.99 -8.38 21.03
CA HIS A 119 3.62 -7.96 21.34
C HIS A 119 3.55 -6.73 22.25
N ARG A 120 4.39 -6.67 23.30
CA ARG A 120 4.48 -5.52 24.21
C ARG A 120 4.94 -4.26 23.45
N ILE A 121 5.93 -4.40 22.58
CA ILE A 121 6.43 -3.29 21.74
C ILE A 121 5.33 -2.79 20.81
N ALA A 122 4.66 -3.69 20.08
CA ALA A 122 3.58 -3.32 19.17
C ALA A 122 2.43 -2.60 19.88
N SER A 123 1.97 -3.13 21.02
CA SER A 123 0.94 -2.48 21.84
C SER A 123 1.38 -1.11 22.34
N ALA A 124 2.63 -0.96 22.79
CA ALA A 124 3.15 0.32 23.24
C ALA A 124 3.24 1.36 22.11
N ILE A 125 3.65 0.95 20.89
CA ILE A 125 3.67 1.82 19.71
C ILE A 125 2.25 2.31 19.37
N VAL A 126 1.27 1.41 19.31
CA VAL A 126 -0.12 1.76 18.99
C VAL A 126 -0.71 2.74 20.01
N ASN A 127 -0.41 2.53 21.29
CA ASN A 127 -0.93 3.34 22.39
C ASN A 127 -0.06 4.56 22.73
N LYS A 128 1.03 4.79 21.99
CA LYS A 128 2.00 5.87 22.22
C LYS A 128 2.51 5.90 23.67
N LYS A 129 2.86 4.73 24.20
CA LYS A 129 3.41 4.56 25.55
C LYS A 129 4.88 4.17 25.47
N ASN A 130 5.69 4.65 26.41
CA ASN A 130 7.07 4.19 26.55
C ASN A 130 7.11 2.73 27.04
N VAL A 131 8.24 2.06 26.82
CA VAL A 131 8.51 0.71 27.34
C VAL A 131 9.80 0.71 28.15
N ASN A 132 9.88 -0.20 29.11
CA ASN A 132 11.10 -0.43 29.87
C ASN A 132 11.90 -1.56 29.22
N ILE A 133 13.18 -1.33 28.97
CA ILE A 133 14.11 -2.29 28.36
C ILE A 133 15.27 -2.64 29.31
N VAL A 134 15.90 -3.78 29.05
CA VAL A 134 17.14 -4.21 29.70
C VAL A 134 18.12 -4.76 28.67
N TYR A 135 19.35 -4.24 28.66
CA TYR A 135 20.41 -4.73 27.77
C TYR A 135 21.04 -5.99 28.37
N LEU A 136 21.09 -7.06 27.58
CA LEU A 136 21.70 -8.33 27.95
C LEU A 136 23.00 -8.54 27.18
N PRO A 137 24.00 -9.23 27.75
CA PRO A 137 25.27 -9.56 27.09
C PRO A 137 25.11 -10.68 26.04
N VAL A 138 23.98 -10.68 25.33
CA VAL A 138 23.65 -11.62 24.25
C VAL A 138 23.93 -10.92 22.92
N ARG A 139 24.57 -11.62 21.99
CA ARG A 139 24.82 -11.10 20.63
C ARG A 139 23.69 -11.43 19.68
N ASN A 140 23.29 -12.69 19.63
CA ASN A 140 22.34 -13.19 18.65
C ASN A 140 20.89 -12.87 19.08
N SER A 141 20.11 -12.32 18.15
CA SER A 141 18.65 -12.19 18.25
C SER A 141 17.98 -12.99 17.14
N ASP A 142 16.72 -13.35 17.32
CA ASP A 142 15.92 -13.84 16.20
C ASP A 142 15.76 -12.74 15.14
N ILE A 143 15.96 -13.11 13.87
CA ILE A 143 15.85 -12.22 12.72
C ILE A 143 14.56 -12.54 11.97
N PHE A 144 13.62 -11.60 12.01
CA PHE A 144 12.36 -11.60 11.29
C PHE A 144 12.36 -10.48 10.23
N ASP A 145 13.35 -10.53 9.34
CA ASP A 145 13.46 -9.61 8.21
C ASP A 145 12.52 -10.00 7.05
N TYR A 146 12.55 -9.23 5.97
CA TYR A 146 11.66 -9.48 4.84
C TYR A 146 11.99 -10.82 4.14
N ARG A 147 13.27 -11.24 4.14
CA ARG A 147 13.72 -12.52 3.56
C ARG A 147 13.18 -13.69 4.37
N TYR A 148 13.16 -13.57 5.70
CA TYR A 148 12.51 -14.52 6.60
C TYR A 148 11.03 -14.66 6.22
N PHE A 149 10.29 -13.56 6.13
CA PHE A 149 8.86 -13.64 5.78
C PHE A 149 8.58 -14.16 4.37
N GLN A 150 9.44 -13.86 3.39
CA GLN A 150 9.36 -14.46 2.05
C GLN A 150 9.55 -15.97 2.10
N LYS A 151 10.51 -16.46 2.89
CA LYS A 151 10.77 -17.89 3.07
C LYS A 151 9.60 -18.65 3.73
N TYR A 152 8.78 -17.97 4.53
CA TYR A 152 7.72 -18.57 5.34
C TYR A 152 6.29 -18.15 4.89
N ASP A 153 6.02 -18.15 3.58
CA ASP A 153 4.69 -17.95 2.96
C ASP A 153 3.98 -16.61 3.22
N MET A 154 4.73 -15.56 3.56
CA MET A 154 4.21 -14.19 3.74
C MET A 154 4.54 -13.23 2.60
N ALA A 155 5.12 -13.71 1.50
CA ALA A 155 5.38 -12.90 0.31
C ALA A 155 4.11 -12.27 -0.29
N GLY A 156 4.30 -11.22 -1.10
CA GLY A 156 3.23 -10.51 -1.80
C GLY A 156 2.51 -9.48 -0.91
N GLY A 157 1.18 -9.37 -1.08
CA GLY A 157 0.39 -8.27 -0.52
C GLY A 157 0.53 -8.05 1.00
N PHE A 158 0.71 -9.10 1.80
CA PHE A 158 0.89 -8.93 3.25
C PHE A 158 2.27 -8.40 3.63
N LEU A 159 3.35 -8.89 3.01
CA LEU A 159 4.68 -8.32 3.24
C LEU A 159 4.72 -6.86 2.79
N ASP A 160 4.08 -6.55 1.66
CA ASP A 160 3.95 -5.18 1.18
C ASP A 160 3.20 -4.28 2.19
N MET A 161 2.13 -4.78 2.83
CA MET A 161 1.43 -4.05 3.90
C MET A 161 2.31 -3.84 5.14
N ILE A 162 3.05 -4.88 5.56
CA ILE A 162 4.02 -4.78 6.66
C ILE A 162 5.07 -3.71 6.35
N MET A 163 5.56 -3.69 5.11
CA MET A 163 6.54 -2.71 4.67
C MET A 163 5.98 -1.30 4.59
N GLN A 164 4.74 -1.13 4.13
CA GLN A 164 4.06 0.15 4.18
C GLN A 164 3.96 0.66 5.62
N GLU A 165 3.49 -0.17 6.56
CA GLU A 165 3.41 0.18 7.98
C GLU A 165 4.77 0.57 8.56
N TYR A 166 5.81 -0.21 8.28
CA TYR A 166 7.17 0.11 8.70
C TYR A 166 7.62 1.48 8.17
N ILE A 167 7.40 1.73 6.87
CA ILE A 167 7.72 3.00 6.23
C ILE A 167 6.92 4.12 6.89
N TYR A 168 5.63 3.96 7.18
CA TYR A 168 4.85 5.02 7.85
C TYR A 168 5.40 5.43 9.20
N LEU A 169 5.95 4.48 9.97
CA LEU A 169 6.43 4.72 11.34
C LEU A 169 7.85 5.31 11.40
N LYS A 170 8.70 5.02 10.42
CA LYS A 170 10.13 5.41 10.44
C LYS A 170 10.40 6.76 9.81
N LYS A 171 11.28 7.57 10.43
CA LYS A 171 11.64 8.91 9.94
C LYS A 171 12.70 8.86 8.82
N ASP A 172 13.86 8.29 9.10
CA ASP A 172 15.02 8.27 8.21
C ASP A 172 14.95 7.13 7.16
N ILE A 173 13.83 7.08 6.44
CA ILE A 173 13.55 6.07 5.42
C ILE A 173 13.55 6.65 4.03
N PHE A 174 14.27 5.98 3.14
CA PHE A 174 14.44 6.36 1.74
C PHE A 174 14.11 5.20 0.80
N MET A 175 13.47 5.53 -0.30
CA MET A 175 13.05 4.63 -1.37
C MET A 175 14.02 4.82 -2.54
N VAL A 176 14.96 3.91 -2.69
CA VAL A 176 15.94 3.89 -3.77
C VAL A 176 15.33 3.13 -4.94
N ASN A 177 15.02 3.86 -6.00
CA ASN A 177 14.43 3.37 -7.24
C ASN A 177 15.54 3.27 -8.28
N ILE A 178 15.98 2.05 -8.56
CA ILE A 178 17.00 1.78 -9.57
C ILE A 178 16.27 1.57 -10.89
N TRP A 179 16.53 2.45 -11.85
CA TRP A 179 15.85 2.42 -13.13
C TRP A 179 16.23 1.17 -13.93
N PRO A 180 15.36 0.66 -14.82
CA PRO A 180 15.65 -0.51 -15.65
C PRO A 180 17.01 -0.48 -16.35
N ILE A 181 17.46 0.67 -16.84
CA ILE A 181 18.77 0.79 -17.50
C ILE A 181 19.97 0.50 -16.57
N ALA A 182 19.78 0.61 -15.25
CA ALA A 182 20.81 0.41 -14.22
C ALA A 182 20.51 -0.77 -13.28
N SER A 183 19.49 -1.59 -13.58
CA SER A 183 19.10 -2.77 -12.79
C SER A 183 20.28 -3.71 -12.52
N HIS A 184 21.13 -3.92 -13.53
CA HIS A 184 22.33 -4.76 -13.48
C HIS A 184 23.41 -4.28 -12.49
N LYS A 185 23.23 -3.09 -11.88
CA LYS A 185 24.10 -2.50 -10.86
C LYS A 185 23.56 -2.56 -9.44
N LYS A 186 22.44 -3.28 -9.24
CA LYS A 186 21.77 -3.39 -7.94
C LYS A 186 22.73 -3.84 -6.83
N GLU A 187 23.53 -4.87 -7.05
CA GLU A 187 24.45 -5.39 -6.03
C GLU A 187 25.51 -4.36 -5.59
N GLU A 188 26.08 -3.59 -6.51
CA GLU A 188 27.04 -2.54 -6.17
C GLU A 188 26.38 -1.38 -5.42
N ILE A 189 25.13 -1.03 -5.79
CA ILE A 189 24.33 -0.03 -5.07
C ILE A 189 24.09 -0.48 -3.63
N GLU A 190 23.70 -1.75 -3.42
CA GLU A 190 23.46 -2.32 -2.11
C GLU A 190 24.71 -2.30 -1.22
N LYS A 191 25.85 -2.74 -1.76
CA LYS A 191 27.14 -2.71 -1.04
C LYS A 191 27.49 -1.31 -0.56
N ARG A 192 27.23 -0.30 -1.39
CA ARG A 192 27.48 1.11 -1.05
C ARG A 192 26.50 1.62 0.01
N LEU A 193 25.20 1.33 -0.14
CA LEU A 193 24.17 1.74 0.81
C LEU A 193 24.44 1.19 2.22
N LYS A 194 24.93 -0.05 2.32
CA LYS A 194 25.30 -0.69 3.60
C LYS A 194 26.40 0.04 4.38
N LEU A 195 27.15 0.95 3.75
CA LEU A 195 28.10 1.81 4.44
C LEU A 195 27.41 2.93 5.25
N PHE A 196 26.14 3.21 4.95
CA PHE A 196 25.42 4.38 5.46
C PHE A 196 24.17 4.01 6.28
N GLY A 197 23.77 2.75 6.31
CA GLY A 197 22.57 2.27 7.00
C GLY A 197 22.13 0.89 6.54
N ASP A 198 20.88 0.55 6.84
CA ASP A 198 20.33 -0.79 6.66
C ASP A 198 19.40 -0.88 5.45
N ILE A 199 19.46 -2.03 4.78
CA ILE A 199 18.51 -2.38 3.72
C ILE A 199 17.37 -3.16 4.36
N VAL A 200 16.19 -2.55 4.40
CA VAL A 200 15.01 -3.08 5.08
C VAL A 200 14.19 -3.99 4.18
N TYR A 201 14.11 -3.66 2.89
CA TYR A 201 13.32 -4.40 1.91
C TYR A 201 13.83 -4.18 0.50
N GLU A 202 13.69 -5.20 -0.33
CA GLU A 202 14.01 -5.15 -1.75
C GLU A 202 12.87 -5.78 -2.55
N LYS A 203 12.51 -5.14 -3.67
CA LYS A 203 11.46 -5.63 -4.57
C LYS A 203 11.82 -5.33 -6.02
N GLU A 204 11.76 -6.35 -6.86
CA GLU A 204 11.84 -6.20 -8.32
C GLU A 204 10.43 -6.07 -8.88
N ILE A 205 10.22 -5.04 -9.70
CA ILE A 205 8.92 -4.68 -10.26
C ILE A 205 9.00 -4.77 -11.78
N PRO A 206 8.36 -5.79 -12.39
CA PRO A 206 8.17 -5.84 -13.83
C PRO A 206 7.40 -4.60 -14.28
N ILE A 207 8.03 -3.78 -15.13
CA ILE A 207 7.48 -2.49 -15.54
C ILE A 207 7.54 -2.34 -17.06
N THR A 208 6.43 -1.88 -17.65
CA THR A 208 6.37 -1.56 -19.08
C THR A 208 6.80 -0.11 -19.31
N TYR A 209 6.98 0.29 -20.57
CA TYR A 209 7.19 1.70 -20.92
C TYR A 209 6.05 2.60 -20.39
N ASN A 210 4.80 2.13 -20.53
CA ASN A 210 3.62 2.80 -19.96
C ASN A 210 3.68 2.85 -18.42
N GLY A 211 4.15 1.76 -17.79
CA GLY A 211 4.43 1.69 -16.36
C GLY A 211 5.40 2.77 -15.89
N MET A 212 6.54 2.90 -16.57
CA MET A 212 7.54 3.92 -16.27
C MET A 212 6.98 5.33 -16.44
N PHE A 213 6.22 5.58 -17.50
CA PHE A 213 5.54 6.86 -17.70
C PHE A 213 4.57 7.17 -16.57
N ASN A 214 3.64 6.26 -16.26
CA ASN A 214 2.65 6.44 -15.22
C ASN A 214 3.29 6.58 -13.82
N TYR A 215 4.44 5.95 -13.59
CA TYR A 215 5.16 6.05 -12.34
C TYR A 215 5.87 7.40 -12.20
N MET A 216 6.67 7.77 -13.20
CA MET A 216 7.39 9.05 -13.23
C MET A 216 6.44 10.25 -13.22
N HIS A 217 5.30 10.14 -13.90
CA HIS A 217 4.25 11.15 -13.89
C HIS A 217 3.69 11.44 -12.49
N GLN A 218 3.70 10.44 -11.61
CA GLN A 218 3.23 10.60 -10.23
C GLN A 218 4.33 11.15 -9.32
N ILE A 219 5.49 10.50 -9.28
CA ILE A 219 6.56 10.88 -8.33
C ILE A 219 7.20 12.22 -8.68
N TYR A 220 7.20 12.63 -9.96
CA TYR A 220 7.67 13.94 -10.41
C TYR A 220 6.53 14.91 -10.69
N GLY A 221 5.26 14.57 -10.39
CA GLY A 221 4.10 15.34 -10.84
C GLY A 221 4.03 16.81 -10.34
N LYS A 222 4.88 17.18 -9.39
CA LYS A 222 5.06 18.57 -8.90
C LYS A 222 6.08 19.38 -9.72
N ASP A 223 6.91 18.72 -10.50
CA ASP A 223 8.02 19.37 -11.20
C ASP A 223 7.54 20.00 -12.51
N ALA A 224 7.93 21.27 -12.73
CA ALA A 224 7.51 22.02 -13.92
C ALA A 224 7.92 21.35 -15.24
N TRP A 225 9.02 20.60 -15.25
CA TRP A 225 9.54 19.96 -16.46
C TRP A 225 8.67 18.79 -16.95
N VAL A 226 7.84 18.18 -16.09
CA VAL A 226 6.94 17.06 -16.46
C VAL A 226 5.97 17.46 -17.57
N GLY A 227 5.47 18.69 -17.52
CA GLY A 227 4.52 19.24 -18.49
C GLY A 227 3.09 19.25 -17.99
N THR A 228 2.15 19.45 -18.92
CA THR A 228 0.72 19.63 -18.64
C THR A 228 -0.14 18.84 -19.63
N ILE A 229 -1.46 18.82 -19.42
CA ILE A 229 -2.42 18.26 -20.38
C ILE A 229 -2.29 18.90 -21.77
N LYS A 230 -1.80 20.15 -21.88
CA LYS A 230 -1.66 20.85 -23.18
C LYS A 230 -0.55 20.29 -24.06
N ASN A 231 0.52 19.75 -23.46
CA ASN A 231 1.65 19.17 -24.18
C ASN A 231 1.79 17.67 -23.90
N ASP A 232 0.68 17.04 -23.50
CA ASP A 232 0.57 15.61 -23.19
C ASP A 232 1.69 15.08 -22.27
N PHE A 233 2.17 15.92 -21.34
CA PHE A 233 3.26 15.58 -20.41
C PHE A 233 4.55 15.12 -21.11
N GLY A 234 4.89 15.78 -22.23
CA GLY A 234 6.08 15.47 -23.05
C GLY A 234 7.41 15.43 -22.29
N GLY A 235 7.52 16.08 -21.13
CA GLY A 235 8.70 16.02 -20.28
C GLY A 235 8.90 14.66 -19.61
N THR A 236 7.82 14.02 -19.18
CA THR A 236 7.86 12.67 -18.63
C THR A 236 8.41 11.69 -19.66
N TYR A 237 7.93 11.74 -20.90
CA TYR A 237 8.47 10.88 -21.98
C TYR A 237 9.97 11.06 -22.18
N ARG A 238 10.46 12.31 -22.23
CA ARG A 238 11.89 12.60 -22.33
C ARG A 238 12.70 12.05 -21.15
N LYS A 239 12.10 11.90 -19.97
CA LYS A 239 12.77 11.32 -18.79
C LYS A 239 12.73 9.79 -18.82
N VAL A 240 11.63 9.18 -19.25
CA VAL A 240 11.46 7.72 -19.36
C VAL A 240 12.46 7.13 -20.35
N GLU A 241 12.60 7.74 -21.52
CA GLU A 241 13.40 7.21 -22.64
C GLU A 241 14.82 6.77 -22.23
N PRO A 242 15.66 7.61 -21.59
CA PRO A 242 17.01 7.20 -21.16
C PRO A 242 17.04 6.32 -19.89
N CYS A 243 15.92 6.13 -19.20
CA CYS A 243 15.84 5.35 -17.95
C CYS A 243 15.32 3.93 -18.18
N PHE A 244 14.61 3.69 -19.28
CA PHE A 244 13.90 2.44 -19.54
C PHE A 244 14.74 1.44 -20.34
N SER A 245 14.45 0.15 -20.11
CA SER A 245 14.95 -0.99 -20.87
C SER A 245 13.87 -2.07 -20.83
N ASN A 246 13.62 -2.74 -21.95
CA ASN A 246 12.59 -3.79 -22.05
C ASN A 246 12.96 -5.08 -21.29
N GLU A 247 14.25 -5.27 -20.98
CA GLU A 247 14.78 -6.54 -20.46
C GLU A 247 15.00 -6.51 -18.94
N SER A 248 14.64 -5.43 -18.26
CA SER A 248 15.02 -5.20 -16.87
C SER A 248 13.88 -4.64 -16.02
N PRO A 249 13.73 -5.11 -14.77
CA PRO A 249 12.73 -4.57 -13.87
C PRO A 249 13.16 -3.20 -13.33
N LEU A 250 12.19 -2.46 -12.79
CA LEU A 250 12.45 -1.40 -11.81
C LEU A 250 12.79 -2.08 -10.48
N CYS A 251 13.91 -1.74 -9.85
CA CYS A 251 14.24 -2.28 -8.53
C CYS A 251 14.00 -1.24 -7.45
N LEU A 252 13.21 -1.60 -6.44
CA LEU A 252 13.00 -0.81 -5.24
C LEU A 252 13.87 -1.37 -4.11
N ILE A 253 14.63 -0.50 -3.45
CA ILE A 253 15.29 -0.76 -2.17
C ILE A 253 14.75 0.23 -1.13
N VAL A 254 14.29 -0.29 0.00
CA VAL A 254 13.91 0.50 1.18
C VAL A 254 15.12 0.59 2.09
N PHE A 255 15.64 1.80 2.27
CA PHE A 255 16.89 2.08 2.97
C PHE A 255 16.64 2.91 4.23
N GLU A 256 16.99 2.38 5.41
CA GLU A 256 16.98 3.10 6.69
C GLU A 256 18.38 3.70 6.95
N LYS A 257 18.50 5.02 6.87
CA LYS A 257 19.78 5.69 7.07
C LYS A 257 20.14 5.69 8.56
N LYS A 258 21.35 5.21 8.89
CA LYS A 258 21.91 5.23 10.25
C LYS A 258 23.08 6.21 10.40
N SER A 259 23.80 6.47 9.31
CA SER A 259 24.92 7.40 9.30
C SER A 259 24.47 8.85 9.49
N GLU A 260 25.37 9.71 9.99
CA GLU A 260 25.15 11.16 10.10
C GLU A 260 25.20 11.88 8.74
N LYS A 261 25.78 11.23 7.72
CA LYS A 261 25.92 11.76 6.36
C LYS A 261 24.55 12.17 5.80
N SER A 262 24.51 13.27 5.06
CA SER A 262 23.26 13.74 4.47
C SER A 262 22.82 12.83 3.32
N ILE A 263 21.51 12.80 3.03
CA ILE A 263 21.02 12.02 1.90
C ILE A 263 21.56 12.55 0.56
N LEU A 264 21.85 13.85 0.46
CA LEU A 264 22.43 14.46 -0.73
C LEU A 264 23.83 13.89 -1.01
N ASP A 265 24.66 13.82 0.03
CA ASP A 265 26.01 13.27 -0.11
C ASP A 265 25.98 11.76 -0.44
N ILE A 266 25.00 11.02 0.09
CA ILE A 266 24.79 9.60 -0.28
C ILE A 266 24.35 9.49 -1.75
N LYS A 267 23.46 10.37 -2.23
CA LYS A 267 23.04 10.40 -3.64
C LYS A 267 24.22 10.71 -4.56
N GLU A 268 25.07 11.66 -4.20
CA GLU A 268 26.27 12.03 -4.96
C GLU A 268 27.32 10.93 -4.96
N ASP A 269 27.54 10.31 -3.80
CA ASP A 269 28.36 9.12 -3.65
C ASP A 269 27.88 8.04 -4.63
N LEU A 270 26.61 7.62 -4.57
CA LEU A 270 26.04 6.66 -5.52
C LEU A 270 26.23 7.09 -6.98
N ARG A 271 25.87 8.32 -7.36
CA ARG A 271 25.95 8.80 -8.75
C ARG A 271 27.37 8.86 -9.31
N SER A 272 28.34 9.29 -8.52
CA SER A 272 29.75 9.42 -8.94
C SER A 272 30.35 8.08 -9.35
N PHE A 273 29.96 6.99 -8.68
CA PHE A 273 30.45 5.65 -8.96
C PHE A 273 29.94 5.08 -10.29
N PHE A 274 28.74 5.47 -10.75
CA PHE A 274 28.14 4.87 -11.94
C PHE A 274 28.40 5.65 -13.23
N HIS A 275 28.91 6.89 -13.18
CA HIS A 275 29.06 7.78 -14.35
C HIS A 275 27.79 7.97 -15.22
N MET A 276 26.62 7.47 -14.79
CA MET A 276 25.34 7.51 -15.52
C MET A 276 24.43 8.68 -15.07
N GLY A 277 24.95 9.58 -14.23
CA GLY A 277 24.26 10.80 -13.80
C GLY A 277 22.90 10.54 -13.15
N LYS A 278 21.90 11.36 -13.50
CA LYS A 278 20.53 11.31 -12.92
C LYS A 278 19.62 10.25 -13.57
N HIS A 279 20.13 9.44 -14.50
CA HIS A 279 19.34 8.45 -15.25
C HIS A 279 19.54 7.01 -14.75
N SER A 280 20.40 6.80 -13.74
CA SER A 280 20.60 5.49 -13.10
C SER A 280 19.56 5.18 -12.02
N LEU A 281 19.26 6.14 -11.16
CA LEU A 281 18.38 5.93 -10.01
C LEU A 281 17.68 7.21 -9.54
N HIS A 282 16.66 7.03 -8.70
CA HIS A 282 16.01 8.09 -7.93
C HIS A 282 15.89 7.69 -6.47
N ILE A 283 16.14 8.65 -5.59
CA ILE A 283 15.94 8.53 -4.15
C ILE A 283 15.08 9.72 -3.76
N ASN A 284 14.03 9.51 -2.98
CA ASN A 284 13.18 10.59 -2.47
C ASN A 284 13.98 11.58 -1.60
N ASP A 285 13.47 12.80 -1.48
CA ASP A 285 14.02 13.84 -0.62
C ASP A 285 13.26 13.93 0.70
N THR A 286 11.96 13.61 0.71
CA THR A 286 11.11 13.76 1.91
C THR A 286 10.39 12.47 2.32
N LYS A 287 9.90 12.45 3.55
CA LYS A 287 9.10 11.34 4.10
C LYS A 287 7.81 11.10 3.31
N GLU A 288 7.15 12.19 2.90
CA GLU A 288 5.89 12.16 2.15
C GLU A 288 6.08 11.52 0.77
N GLU A 289 7.22 11.77 0.14
CA GLU A 289 7.60 11.10 -1.12
C GLU A 289 7.91 9.63 -0.90
N ALA A 290 8.59 9.26 0.20
CA ALA A 290 8.80 7.84 0.53
C ALA A 290 7.47 7.10 0.70
N ILE A 291 6.50 7.73 1.39
CA ILE A 291 5.14 7.21 1.56
C ILE A 291 4.40 7.11 0.21
N GLU A 292 4.52 8.12 -0.65
CA GLU A 292 3.93 8.10 -1.98
C GLU A 292 4.47 6.94 -2.83
N ILE A 293 5.79 6.74 -2.82
CA ILE A 293 6.44 5.63 -3.51
C ILE A 293 6.00 4.29 -2.92
N ALA A 294 5.96 4.16 -1.59
CA ALA A 294 5.53 2.92 -0.92
C ALA A 294 4.07 2.56 -1.24
N ASN A 295 3.19 3.55 -1.32
CA ASN A 295 1.78 3.34 -1.70
C ASN A 295 1.61 2.84 -3.13
N ILE A 296 2.55 3.16 -4.02
CA ILE A 296 2.52 2.75 -5.43
C ILE A 296 3.24 1.40 -5.63
N LEU A 297 4.46 1.25 -5.12
CA LEU A 297 5.33 0.09 -5.42
C LEU A 297 5.18 -1.07 -4.44
N CYS A 298 4.63 -0.84 -3.24
CA CYS A 298 4.20 -1.91 -2.32
C CYS A 298 2.69 -2.15 -2.44
N ASN A 299 2.13 -2.04 -3.65
CA ASN A 299 0.72 -2.29 -3.91
C ASN A 299 0.55 -2.88 -5.32
N GLU A 300 0.17 -4.16 -5.39
CA GLU A 300 0.04 -4.90 -6.65
C GLU A 300 -1.01 -4.29 -7.59
N ASN A 301 -2.13 -3.76 -7.07
CA ASN A 301 -3.13 -3.10 -7.91
C ASN A 301 -2.60 -1.80 -8.52
N SER A 302 -1.73 -1.10 -7.79
CA SER A 302 -1.08 0.12 -8.26
C SER A 302 -0.03 -0.21 -9.33
N ILE A 303 0.79 -1.25 -9.12
CA ILE A 303 1.73 -1.74 -10.14
C ILE A 303 0.99 -2.19 -11.42
N HIS A 304 -0.10 -2.94 -11.26
CA HIS A 304 -0.96 -3.33 -12.38
C HIS A 304 -1.49 -2.10 -13.12
N PHE A 305 -1.99 -1.10 -12.39
CA PHE A 305 -2.42 0.17 -12.98
C PHE A 305 -1.29 0.91 -13.70
N LEU A 306 -0.08 0.98 -13.13
CA LEU A 306 1.06 1.60 -13.81
C LEU A 306 1.22 1.01 -15.20
N ASN A 307 1.28 -0.32 -15.30
CA ASN A 307 1.58 -1.00 -16.55
C ASN A 307 0.46 -0.90 -17.59
N TYR A 308 -0.80 -0.95 -17.18
CA TYR A 308 -1.92 -1.13 -18.11
C TYR A 308 -2.93 0.03 -18.14
N GLY A 309 -2.90 0.92 -17.15
CA GLY A 309 -3.79 2.06 -17.08
C GLY A 309 -3.45 3.15 -18.10
N ASN A 310 -4.48 3.90 -18.52
CA ASN A 310 -4.33 5.06 -19.38
C ASN A 310 -5.20 6.23 -18.87
N PRO A 311 -4.76 6.91 -17.79
CA PRO A 311 -5.53 7.98 -17.16
C PRO A 311 -5.72 9.21 -18.06
N LEU A 312 -4.91 9.35 -19.11
CA LEU A 312 -4.93 10.49 -20.03
C LEU A 312 -5.88 10.30 -21.22
N LYS A 313 -6.40 9.09 -21.44
CA LYS A 313 -7.32 8.76 -22.56
C LYS A 313 -8.55 9.67 -22.57
N TYR A 314 -9.12 9.95 -21.40
CA TYR A 314 -10.33 10.77 -21.26
C TYR A 314 -9.98 12.14 -20.66
N LYS A 315 -9.50 13.05 -21.52
CA LYS A 315 -9.02 14.39 -21.11
C LYS A 315 -10.03 15.20 -20.28
N ARG A 316 -11.34 15.05 -20.54
CA ARG A 316 -12.40 15.73 -19.77
C ARG A 316 -12.48 15.19 -18.34
N TRP A 317 -12.57 13.87 -18.18
CA TRP A 317 -12.54 13.24 -16.86
C TRP A 317 -11.24 13.55 -16.11
N TYR A 318 -10.08 13.46 -16.78
CA TYR A 318 -8.78 13.74 -16.15
C TYR A 318 -8.67 15.19 -15.65
N LYS A 319 -9.20 16.17 -16.39
CA LYS A 319 -9.32 17.56 -15.88
C LYS A 319 -10.21 17.64 -14.63
N SER A 320 -11.35 16.95 -14.63
CA SER A 320 -12.22 16.87 -13.45
C SER A 320 -11.50 16.23 -12.26
N PHE A 321 -10.71 15.17 -12.50
CA PHE A 321 -9.90 14.53 -11.47
C PHE A 321 -8.89 15.51 -10.87
N LEU A 322 -8.13 16.23 -11.68
CA LEU A 322 -7.14 17.19 -11.18
C LEU A 322 -7.77 18.29 -10.30
N ASN A 323 -8.99 18.71 -10.62
CA ASN A 323 -9.72 19.70 -9.83
C ASN A 323 -10.21 19.13 -8.48
N ARG A 324 -10.58 17.84 -8.42
CA ARG A 324 -11.09 17.19 -7.20
C ARG A 324 -10.04 16.43 -6.40
N LYS A 325 -8.84 16.17 -6.92
CA LYS A 325 -7.86 15.28 -6.27
C LYS A 325 -7.52 15.63 -4.82
N ASN A 326 -7.59 16.90 -4.42
CA ASN A 326 -7.31 17.30 -3.04
C ASN A 326 -8.49 16.99 -2.09
N GLU A 327 -9.73 17.11 -2.58
CA GLU A 327 -10.95 16.65 -1.88
C GLU A 327 -10.93 15.12 -1.70
N LEU A 328 -10.57 14.40 -2.76
CA LEU A 328 -10.55 12.93 -2.81
C LEU A 328 -9.44 12.27 -1.99
N LYS A 329 -8.48 13.02 -1.43
CA LYS A 329 -7.43 12.46 -0.56
C LYS A 329 -7.94 12.14 0.85
N GLN A 330 -9.13 12.60 1.22
CA GLN A 330 -9.67 12.47 2.58
C GLN A 330 -10.32 11.08 2.79
N ALA A 331 -9.66 10.18 3.55
CA ALA A 331 -10.20 8.92 4.12
C ALA A 331 -11.28 8.18 3.31
N CYS A 332 -11.14 8.17 1.99
CA CYS A 332 -12.12 7.64 1.05
C CYS A 332 -11.40 6.95 -0.11
N ALA A 333 -12.15 6.19 -0.89
CA ALA A 333 -11.70 5.57 -2.12
C ALA A 333 -12.74 5.81 -3.22
N VAL A 334 -12.26 6.21 -4.39
CA VAL A 334 -13.08 6.36 -5.60
C VAL A 334 -13.37 4.99 -6.20
N THR A 335 -14.59 4.75 -6.69
CA THR A 335 -15.01 3.45 -7.23
C THR A 335 -15.73 3.55 -8.59
N SER A 336 -16.27 2.42 -9.06
CA SER A 336 -17.20 2.31 -10.19
C SER A 336 -16.64 2.89 -11.51
N SER A 337 -17.40 3.77 -12.18
CA SER A 337 -17.06 4.30 -13.49
C SER A 337 -15.70 5.03 -13.50
N SER A 338 -15.37 5.73 -12.42
CA SER A 338 -14.12 6.50 -12.34
C SER A 338 -12.87 5.61 -12.32
N VAL A 339 -12.96 4.39 -11.79
CA VAL A 339 -11.88 3.38 -11.93
C VAL A 339 -11.73 2.96 -13.38
N LEU A 340 -12.83 2.74 -14.11
CA LEU A 340 -12.78 2.40 -15.54
C LEU A 340 -12.21 3.55 -16.38
N ALA A 341 -12.48 4.80 -16.00
CA ALA A 341 -11.94 5.97 -16.66
C ALA A 341 -10.43 6.10 -16.41
N LEU A 342 -9.99 5.83 -15.18
CA LEU A 342 -8.59 5.81 -14.79
C LEU A 342 -7.80 4.77 -15.61
N TYR A 343 -8.36 3.57 -15.77
CA TYR A 343 -7.77 2.53 -16.62
C TYR A 343 -7.88 2.80 -18.13
N GLY A 344 -8.64 3.81 -18.57
CA GLY A 344 -8.88 4.07 -19.98
C GLY A 344 -9.85 3.06 -20.64
N ILE A 345 -10.63 2.33 -19.85
CA ILE A 345 -11.63 1.36 -20.33
C ILE A 345 -12.89 2.09 -20.79
N ARG A 346 -13.38 3.04 -19.97
CA ARG A 346 -14.59 3.82 -20.27
C ARG A 346 -14.58 5.16 -19.54
N GLU A 347 -15.00 6.23 -20.21
CA GLU A 347 -15.17 7.54 -19.56
C GLU A 347 -16.27 7.52 -18.48
N ALA A 348 -16.00 8.17 -17.35
CA ALA A 348 -16.97 8.42 -16.28
C ALA A 348 -17.53 9.83 -16.38
N ASN A 349 -18.80 9.98 -16.01
CA ASN A 349 -19.48 11.28 -15.95
C ASN A 349 -19.77 11.72 -14.51
N ASP A 350 -19.70 10.77 -13.58
CA ASP A 350 -19.98 10.87 -12.16
C ASP A 350 -18.77 10.36 -11.35
N TRP A 351 -18.80 10.70 -10.08
CA TRP A 351 -17.87 10.19 -9.07
C TRP A 351 -18.66 9.33 -8.13
N ASP A 352 -18.12 8.17 -7.78
CA ASP A 352 -18.70 7.30 -6.77
C ASP A 352 -17.60 7.11 -5.73
N ILE A 353 -17.90 7.39 -4.45
CA ILE A 353 -16.90 7.42 -3.39
C ILE A 353 -17.37 6.56 -2.21
N VAL A 354 -16.52 5.65 -1.73
CA VAL A 354 -16.71 4.98 -0.44
C VAL A 354 -15.79 5.60 0.59
N GLY A 355 -16.22 5.81 1.83
CA GLY A 355 -15.36 6.43 2.84
C GLY A 355 -16.00 6.57 4.22
N ASN A 356 -15.18 6.97 5.19
CA ASN A 356 -15.66 7.19 6.56
C ASN A 356 -16.39 8.54 6.67
N GLY A 357 -17.66 8.52 7.13
CA GLY A 357 -18.44 9.71 7.45
C GLY A 357 -19.78 9.81 6.71
N ASN A 358 -20.76 10.45 7.35
CA ASN A 358 -22.15 10.53 6.84
C ASN A 358 -22.37 11.61 5.77
N ALA A 359 -21.37 12.45 5.48
CA ALA A 359 -21.49 13.62 4.60
C ALA A 359 -20.46 13.63 3.45
N ILE A 360 -20.12 12.46 2.93
CA ILE A 360 -19.30 12.36 1.72
C ILE A 360 -20.18 12.75 0.53
N VAL A 361 -19.82 13.83 -0.16
CA VAL A 361 -20.44 14.18 -1.44
C VAL A 361 -20.18 13.03 -2.41
N ASP A 362 -21.21 12.58 -3.13
CA ASP A 362 -21.15 11.39 -3.98
C ASP A 362 -20.90 10.07 -3.23
N SER A 363 -21.35 9.97 -1.98
CA SER A 363 -21.25 8.74 -1.19
C SER A 363 -21.93 7.56 -1.87
N HIS A 364 -21.18 6.47 -1.93
CA HIS A 364 -21.60 5.17 -2.46
C HIS A 364 -21.61 4.12 -1.35
N ASN A 365 -21.63 4.55 -0.07
CA ASN A 365 -21.58 3.67 1.08
C ASN A 365 -22.81 2.74 1.19
N GLU A 366 -23.98 3.15 0.67
CA GLU A 366 -25.18 2.31 0.64
C GLU A 366 -24.98 0.99 -0.14
N TRP A 367 -24.00 0.96 -1.04
CA TRP A 367 -23.69 -0.19 -1.89
C TRP A 367 -22.53 -1.06 -1.36
N ILE A 368 -21.99 -0.80 -0.16
CA ILE A 368 -20.83 -1.51 0.39
C ILE A 368 -21.07 -3.03 0.45
N SER A 369 -22.28 -3.47 0.80
CA SER A 369 -22.63 -4.89 0.90
C SER A 369 -22.41 -5.66 -0.41
N MET A 370 -22.55 -4.99 -1.56
CA MET A 370 -22.37 -5.59 -2.89
C MET A 370 -20.91 -5.88 -3.24
N TYR A 371 -19.95 -5.34 -2.49
CA TYR A 371 -18.54 -5.71 -2.63
C TYR A 371 -18.17 -6.99 -1.87
N GLY A 372 -19.03 -7.45 -0.95
CA GLY A 372 -18.77 -8.58 -0.08
C GLY A 372 -17.63 -8.34 0.94
N LYS A 373 -17.37 -7.08 1.29
CA LYS A 373 -16.27 -6.62 2.16
C LYS A 373 -16.75 -5.50 3.08
N THR A 374 -16.09 -5.32 4.23
CA THR A 374 -16.34 -4.17 5.10
C THR A 374 -15.77 -2.89 4.47
N LEU A 375 -16.25 -1.73 4.93
CA LEU A 375 -15.67 -0.44 4.53
C LEU A 375 -14.18 -0.37 4.91
N THR A 376 -13.83 -0.85 6.10
CA THR A 376 -12.44 -0.88 6.57
C THR A 376 -11.56 -1.74 5.66
N GLU A 377 -12.03 -2.92 5.24
CA GLU A 377 -11.33 -3.75 4.26
C GLU A 377 -11.10 -3.00 2.94
N LEU A 378 -12.13 -2.33 2.41
CA LEU A 378 -12.01 -1.57 1.16
C LEU A 378 -11.00 -0.41 1.26
N LEU A 379 -10.87 0.21 2.43
CA LEU A 379 -10.03 1.39 2.62
C LEU A 379 -8.61 1.09 3.10
N TYR A 380 -8.39 0.01 3.85
CA TYR A 380 -7.13 -0.23 4.58
C TYR A 380 -6.40 -1.52 4.20
N ASP A 381 -7.07 -2.50 3.59
CA ASP A 381 -6.39 -3.63 2.97
C ASP A 381 -5.92 -3.23 1.56
N SER A 382 -4.60 -3.13 1.37
CA SER A 382 -4.00 -2.67 0.10
C SER A 382 -4.31 -3.57 -1.10
N ARG A 383 -4.79 -4.80 -0.86
CA ARG A 383 -5.30 -5.71 -1.89
C ARG A 383 -6.61 -5.21 -2.53
N ASN A 384 -7.30 -4.26 -1.90
CA ASN A 384 -8.62 -3.77 -2.33
C ASN A 384 -8.59 -2.45 -3.09
N TYR A 385 -7.46 -1.77 -3.14
CA TYR A 385 -7.34 -0.47 -3.80
C TYR A 385 -6.00 -0.31 -4.50
N LEU A 386 -5.96 0.62 -5.43
CA LEU A 386 -4.75 1.20 -6.00
C LEU A 386 -4.65 2.67 -5.61
N VAL A 387 -3.46 3.26 -5.75
CA VAL A 387 -3.22 4.67 -5.47
C VAL A 387 -2.78 5.39 -6.73
N TYR A 388 -3.44 6.51 -7.04
CA TYR A 388 -3.07 7.40 -8.14
C TYR A 388 -3.07 8.87 -7.69
N HIS A 389 -1.94 9.57 -7.82
CA HIS A 389 -1.77 10.95 -7.31
C HIS A 389 -2.23 11.13 -5.85
N LYS A 390 -1.88 10.16 -4.99
CA LYS A 390 -2.24 10.07 -3.56
C LYS A 390 -3.74 9.85 -3.27
N VAL A 391 -4.56 9.60 -4.30
CA VAL A 391 -5.98 9.25 -4.14
C VAL A 391 -6.14 7.74 -4.24
N LYS A 392 -6.90 7.14 -3.32
CA LYS A 392 -7.24 5.72 -3.39
C LYS A 392 -8.38 5.51 -4.39
N PHE A 393 -8.23 4.49 -5.22
CA PHE A 393 -9.26 3.98 -6.11
C PHE A 393 -9.46 2.50 -5.79
N LEU A 394 -10.70 2.03 -5.66
CA LEU A 394 -10.93 0.60 -5.50
C LEU A 394 -10.34 -0.17 -6.69
N SER A 395 -9.86 -1.38 -6.43
CA SER A 395 -9.26 -2.21 -7.47
C SER A 395 -10.26 -2.52 -8.58
N LEU A 396 -9.74 -2.77 -9.78
CA LEU A 396 -10.58 -3.15 -10.93
C LEU A 396 -11.40 -4.42 -10.62
N ASP A 397 -10.84 -5.32 -9.80
CA ASP A 397 -11.51 -6.52 -9.32
C ASP A 397 -12.69 -6.22 -8.40
N ASN A 398 -12.55 -5.26 -7.47
CA ASN A 398 -13.67 -4.82 -6.64
C ASN A 398 -14.78 -4.19 -7.48
N VAL A 399 -14.43 -3.39 -8.50
CA VAL A 399 -15.42 -2.84 -9.44
C VAL A 399 -16.12 -3.92 -10.25
N TYR A 400 -15.38 -4.95 -10.69
CA TYR A 400 -15.95 -6.10 -11.37
C TYR A 400 -16.94 -6.85 -10.46
N THR A 401 -16.53 -7.18 -9.23
CA THR A 401 -17.39 -7.85 -8.25
C THR A 401 -18.67 -7.06 -7.99
N PHE A 402 -18.55 -5.78 -7.65
CA PHE A 402 -19.69 -4.90 -7.42
C PHE A 402 -20.69 -4.90 -8.59
N LYS A 403 -20.18 -4.70 -9.82
CA LYS A 403 -21.01 -4.66 -11.03
C LYS A 403 -21.63 -6.01 -11.37
N SER A 404 -20.96 -7.11 -11.07
CA SER A 404 -21.50 -8.46 -11.27
C SER A 404 -22.66 -8.77 -10.33
N VAL A 405 -22.62 -8.29 -9.10
CA VAL A 405 -23.70 -8.46 -8.11
C VAL A 405 -24.87 -7.54 -8.42
N ARG A 406 -24.60 -6.25 -8.68
CA ARG A 406 -25.65 -5.27 -8.98
C ARG A 406 -26.35 -5.54 -10.31
N ASN A 407 -25.59 -5.98 -11.31
CA ASN A 407 -26.10 -6.51 -12.58
C ASN A 407 -27.06 -5.58 -13.36
N GLU A 408 -26.85 -4.27 -13.33
CA GLU A 408 -27.64 -3.35 -14.15
C GLU A 408 -27.32 -3.50 -15.65
N GLY A 409 -28.20 -3.01 -16.53
CA GLY A 409 -27.98 -3.06 -17.97
C GLY A 409 -26.65 -2.42 -18.43
N LYS A 410 -26.20 -1.34 -17.75
CA LYS A 410 -24.88 -0.73 -18.01
C LYS A 410 -23.71 -1.56 -17.45
N ASP A 411 -23.94 -2.32 -16.38
CA ASP A 411 -22.92 -3.14 -15.73
C ASP A 411 -22.53 -4.31 -16.63
N GLN A 412 -23.48 -4.93 -17.33
CA GLN A 412 -23.19 -5.99 -18.31
C GLN A 412 -22.22 -5.55 -19.41
N ASP A 413 -22.42 -4.34 -19.95
CA ASP A 413 -21.50 -3.78 -20.94
C ASP A 413 -20.14 -3.42 -20.29
N ASP A 414 -20.11 -2.94 -19.05
CA ASP A 414 -18.87 -2.64 -18.32
C ASP A 414 -18.07 -3.93 -18.02
N LEU A 415 -18.71 -5.00 -17.56
CA LEU A 415 -18.08 -6.30 -17.26
C LEU A 415 -17.40 -6.88 -18.50
N ARG A 416 -18.08 -6.86 -19.65
CA ARG A 416 -17.48 -7.27 -20.94
C ARG A 416 -16.25 -6.44 -21.28
N LEU A 417 -16.29 -5.12 -21.09
CA LEU A 417 -15.15 -4.26 -21.37
C LEU A 417 -13.96 -4.56 -20.44
N ILE A 418 -14.23 -4.84 -19.16
CA ILE A 418 -13.19 -5.28 -18.21
C ILE A 418 -12.59 -6.62 -18.64
N GLU A 419 -13.40 -7.58 -19.08
CA GLU A 419 -12.90 -8.87 -19.59
C GLU A 419 -12.02 -8.70 -20.83
N VAL A 420 -12.44 -7.86 -21.79
CA VAL A 420 -11.59 -7.56 -22.96
C VAL A 420 -10.27 -6.93 -22.51
N PHE A 421 -10.31 -5.98 -21.58
CA PHE A 421 -9.12 -5.35 -21.03
C PHE A 421 -8.19 -6.34 -20.32
N ARG A 422 -8.71 -7.23 -19.45
CA ARG A 422 -7.91 -8.27 -18.78
C ARG A 422 -7.23 -9.22 -19.79
N ASN A 423 -7.94 -9.59 -20.85
CA ASN A 423 -7.39 -10.40 -21.93
C ASN A 423 -6.28 -9.65 -22.69
N GLU A 424 -6.43 -8.33 -22.88
CA GLU A 424 -5.38 -7.46 -23.43
C GLU A 424 -4.12 -7.46 -22.56
N CYS A 425 -4.27 -7.27 -21.24
CA CYS A 425 -3.14 -7.30 -20.30
C CYS A 425 -2.41 -8.66 -20.29
N SER A 426 -3.16 -9.75 -20.48
CA SER A 426 -2.62 -11.11 -20.43
C SER A 426 -2.04 -11.60 -21.76
N GLY A 427 -2.07 -10.77 -22.82
CA GLY A 427 -1.65 -11.15 -24.17
C GLY A 427 -2.61 -12.13 -24.88
N ASN A 428 -3.77 -12.44 -24.29
CA ASN A 428 -4.72 -13.45 -24.76
C ASN A 428 -5.90 -12.82 -25.54
N ILE A 429 -5.61 -11.91 -26.47
CA ILE A 429 -6.64 -11.17 -27.21
C ILE A 429 -7.13 -11.99 -28.41
N ARG A 430 -8.46 -12.12 -28.53
CA ARG A 430 -9.09 -12.64 -29.75
C ARG A 430 -9.62 -11.47 -30.58
N MET A 431 -9.48 -11.50 -31.90
CA MET A 431 -10.03 -10.45 -32.78
C MET A 431 -11.53 -10.18 -32.54
N SER A 432 -12.29 -11.22 -32.20
CA SER A 432 -13.72 -11.10 -31.87
C SER A 432 -13.99 -10.27 -30.61
N SER A 433 -13.09 -10.24 -29.63
CA SER A 433 -13.24 -9.41 -28.43
C SER A 433 -13.04 -7.92 -28.74
N LEU A 434 -12.08 -7.59 -29.62
CA LEU A 434 -11.85 -6.22 -30.09
C LEU A 434 -13.05 -5.68 -30.88
N VAL A 435 -13.65 -6.50 -31.75
CA VAL A 435 -14.87 -6.13 -32.49
C VAL A 435 -16.02 -5.87 -31.52
N LYS A 436 -16.23 -6.75 -30.53
CA LYS A 436 -17.27 -6.56 -29.49
C LYS A 436 -17.06 -5.28 -28.69
N LYS A 437 -15.83 -4.99 -28.27
CA LYS A 437 -15.46 -3.72 -27.59
C LYS A 437 -15.85 -2.52 -28.43
N LYS A 438 -15.48 -2.50 -29.72
CA LYS A 438 -15.82 -1.41 -30.64
C LYS A 438 -17.32 -1.26 -30.87
N LEU A 439 -18.08 -2.37 -30.92
CA LEU A 439 -19.54 -2.35 -31.00
C LEU A 439 -20.18 -1.74 -29.74
N ILE A 440 -19.71 -2.11 -28.54
CA ILE A 440 -20.19 -1.55 -27.27
C ILE A 440 -19.90 -0.04 -27.20
N GLU A 441 -18.68 0.37 -27.57
CA GLU A 441 -18.30 1.78 -27.63
C GLU A 441 -19.18 2.58 -28.62
N THR A 442 -19.46 2.00 -29.79
CA THR A 442 -20.30 2.63 -30.83
C THR A 442 -21.75 2.74 -30.37
N LYS A 443 -22.33 1.67 -29.82
CA LYS A 443 -23.68 1.64 -29.23
C LYS A 443 -23.83 2.74 -28.18
N ARG A 444 -22.88 2.85 -27.25
CA ARG A 444 -22.93 3.86 -26.19
C ARG A 444 -22.78 5.28 -26.71
N ARG A 445 -21.90 5.51 -27.69
CA ARG A 445 -21.78 6.81 -28.36
C ARG A 445 -23.10 7.22 -29.01
N PHE A 446 -23.76 6.27 -29.69
CA PHE A 446 -25.07 6.50 -30.30
C PHE A 446 -26.14 6.84 -29.26
N ILE A 447 -26.24 6.06 -28.16
CA ILE A 447 -27.18 6.32 -27.07
C ILE A 447 -26.95 7.70 -26.45
N SER A 448 -25.68 8.09 -26.21
CA SER A 448 -25.34 9.40 -25.64
C SER A 448 -25.76 10.56 -26.56
N ILE A 449 -25.56 10.43 -27.87
CA ILE A 449 -26.01 11.42 -28.85
C ILE A 449 -27.54 11.51 -28.85
N LEU A 450 -28.23 10.35 -28.85
CA LEU A 450 -29.69 10.29 -28.82
C LEU A 450 -30.25 10.95 -27.56
N GLN A 451 -29.71 10.63 -26.38
CA GLN A 451 -30.10 11.26 -25.11
C GLN A 451 -29.86 12.77 -25.13
N GLY A 452 -28.72 13.23 -25.65
CA GLY A 452 -28.44 14.66 -25.81
C GLY A 452 -29.46 15.36 -26.70
N ASN A 453 -29.87 14.72 -27.80
CA ASN A 453 -30.89 15.25 -28.70
C ASN A 453 -32.28 15.25 -28.06
N ILE A 454 -32.66 14.20 -27.33
CA ILE A 454 -33.92 14.13 -26.58
C ILE A 454 -33.98 15.25 -25.53
N ILE A 455 -32.90 15.47 -24.78
CA ILE A 455 -32.83 16.54 -23.77
C ILE A 455 -32.97 17.92 -24.43
N ARG A 456 -32.26 18.16 -25.53
CA ARG A 456 -32.39 19.42 -26.30
C ARG A 456 -33.81 19.64 -26.79
N LEU A 457 -34.44 18.60 -27.36
CA LEU A 457 -35.82 18.67 -27.84
C LEU A 457 -36.77 18.96 -26.67
N ALA A 458 -36.59 18.29 -25.54
CA ALA A 458 -37.39 18.51 -24.33
C ALA A 458 -37.30 19.93 -23.78
N HIS A 459 -36.13 20.58 -23.90
CA HIS A 459 -35.98 22.00 -23.57
C HIS A 459 -36.71 22.89 -24.58
N LEU A 460 -36.60 22.60 -25.88
CA LEU A 460 -37.29 23.34 -26.94
C LEU A 460 -38.82 23.24 -26.83
N THR A 461 -39.33 22.09 -26.39
CA THR A 461 -40.78 21.85 -26.23
C THR A 461 -41.29 22.15 -24.81
N HIS A 462 -40.46 22.72 -23.92
CA HIS A 462 -40.77 22.96 -22.50
C HIS A 462 -41.24 21.73 -21.70
N THR A 463 -40.99 20.52 -22.20
CA THR A 463 -41.37 19.25 -21.54
C THR A 463 -40.25 18.70 -20.65
N TYR A 464 -39.09 19.35 -20.60
CA TYR A 464 -37.94 18.91 -19.81
C TYR A 464 -38.28 18.62 -18.34
N TYR A 465 -39.01 19.51 -17.66
CA TYR A 465 -39.38 19.31 -16.26
C TYR A 465 -40.33 18.12 -16.06
N LEU A 466 -41.21 17.87 -17.04
CA LEU A 466 -42.10 16.70 -17.03
C LEU A 466 -41.30 15.41 -17.20
N LEU A 467 -40.43 15.34 -18.21
CA LEU A 467 -39.52 14.20 -18.44
C LEU A 467 -38.61 13.94 -17.24
N ARG A 468 -38.09 15.00 -16.62
CA ARG A 468 -37.26 14.90 -15.41
C ARG A 468 -38.06 14.33 -14.22
N ARG A 469 -39.31 14.76 -14.02
CA ARG A 469 -40.19 14.21 -12.96
C ARG A 469 -40.51 12.73 -13.21
N ILE A 470 -40.84 12.36 -14.45
CA ILE A 470 -41.10 10.97 -14.84
C ILE A 470 -39.87 10.10 -14.58
N TYR A 471 -38.67 10.56 -15.01
CA TYR A 471 -37.43 9.83 -14.78
C TYR A 471 -37.12 9.59 -13.29
N HIS A 472 -37.33 10.60 -12.43
CA HIS A 472 -37.13 10.45 -10.98
C HIS A 472 -38.20 9.59 -10.30
N PHE A 473 -39.41 9.53 -10.87
CA PHE A 473 -40.47 8.66 -10.39
C PHE A 473 -40.09 7.19 -10.60
N PHE A 474 -39.65 6.82 -11.81
CA PHE A 474 -39.26 5.44 -12.13
C PHE A 474 -37.95 4.98 -11.45
N ILE A 475 -37.05 5.90 -11.10
CA ILE A 475 -35.80 5.56 -10.37
C ILE A 475 -36.02 5.38 -8.87
N LYS A 476 -37.09 5.91 -8.30
CA LYS A 476 -37.42 5.69 -6.88
C LYS A 476 -38.11 4.35 -6.61
N GLU A 477 -38.64 3.69 -7.63
CA GLU A 477 -39.36 2.41 -7.52
C GLU A 477 -38.54 1.20 -8.00
N ALA A 478 -37.31 1.40 -8.47
CA ALA A 478 -36.35 0.37 -8.82
C ALA A 478 -35.18 0.38 -7.83
#